data_AF-A0A2S6B511-F1
#
_entry.id   AF-A0A2S6B511-F1
#
_cell.length_a   1.000
_cell.length_b   1.000
_cell.length_c   1.000
_cell.angle_alpha   90.00
_cell.angle_beta   90.00
_cell.angle_gamma   90.00
#
_symmetry.space_group_name_H-M   'P 1'
#
loop_
_entity.id
_entity.type
_entity.pdbx_description
1 polymer ?
#
loop_
_entity_poly.entity_id
_entity_poly.type
_entity_poly.pdbx_seq_one_letter_code
_entity_poly.pdbx_strand_id
1 'polypeptide(L)' 'MATRKPGPWQRPAPKRRGGGLKLTPAQVEEARARAEAAGRRYPNLVDNMYVAAKARREGEGKQTVTDESE' A
#
# COMPACT_ATOMS: atom_id res chain seq x y z
N MET A 1 -24.20 26.71 25.60
CA MET A 1 -23.93 27.08 24.19
C MET A 1 -23.20 25.93 23.52
N ALA A 2 -23.68 25.44 22.36
CA ALA A 2 -23.04 24.36 21.64
C ALA A 2 -21.74 24.85 20.99
N THR A 3 -20.60 24.25 21.35
CA THR A 3 -19.31 24.55 20.75
C THR A 3 -19.27 24.00 19.32
N ARG A 4 -19.06 24.87 18.33
CA ARG A 4 -18.93 24.46 16.93
C ARG A 4 -17.60 23.72 16.74
N LYS A 5 -17.63 22.60 16.00
CA LYS A 5 -16.40 21.90 15.61
C LYS A 5 -15.54 22.84 14.74
N PRO A 6 -14.21 22.89 14.97
CA PRO A 6 -13.30 23.69 14.16
C PRO A 6 -13.35 23.25 12.69
N GLY A 7 -13.26 24.23 11.81
CA GLY A 7 -13.25 24.03 10.37
C GLY A 7 -12.02 23.25 9.90
N PRO A 8 -12.06 22.70 8.67
CA PRO A 8 -11.00 21.84 8.15
C PRO A 8 -9.59 22.44 8.21
N TRP A 9 -9.46 23.76 7.98
CA TRP A 9 -8.18 24.50 7.97
C TRP A 9 -7.61 24.80 9.36
N GLN A 10 -8.42 24.68 10.41
CA GLN A 10 -7.95 24.83 11.80
C GLN A 10 -7.48 23.51 12.41
N ARG A 11 -7.64 22.40 11.67
CA ARG A 11 -7.21 21.07 12.14
C ARG A 11 -5.71 20.91 11.87
N PRO A 12 -4.95 20.33 12.81
CA PRO A 12 -3.56 19.99 12.55
C PRO A 12 -3.48 18.97 11.40
N ALA A 13 -2.39 19.03 10.64
CA ALA A 13 -2.14 18.06 9.59
C ALA A 13 -2.25 16.63 10.15
N PRO A 14 -2.92 15.70 9.46
CA PRO A 14 -3.02 14.33 9.92
C PRO A 14 -1.61 13.77 10.10
N LYS A 15 -1.37 13.13 11.25
CA LYS A 15 -0.12 12.41 11.47
C LYS A 15 0.08 11.45 10.30
N ARG A 16 1.25 11.51 9.65
CA ARG A 16 1.58 10.63 8.52
C ARG A 16 1.36 9.19 9.00
N ARG A 17 0.36 8.51 8.44
CA ARG A 17 0.10 7.10 8.74
C ARG A 17 1.14 6.27 8.00
N GLY A 18 2.31 6.12 8.62
CA GLY A 18 3.41 5.31 8.09
C GLY A 18 4.15 5.95 6.91
N GLY A 19 5.45 5.69 6.82
CA GLY A 19 6.21 5.97 5.60
C GLY A 19 5.61 5.20 4.42
N GLY A 20 5.78 5.73 3.20
CA GLY A 20 5.24 5.09 1.99
C GLY A 20 5.59 3.59 1.94
N LEU A 21 4.67 2.80 1.39
CA LEU A 21 4.80 1.34 1.32
C LEU A 21 6.13 0.98 0.66
N LYS A 22 7.05 0.42 1.44
CA LYS A 22 8.32 -0.09 0.93
C LYS A 22 8.13 -1.54 0.53
N LEU A 23 8.45 -1.85 -0.72
CA LEU A 23 8.48 -3.23 -1.20
C LEU A 23 9.57 -4.00 -0.45
N THR A 24 9.29 -5.25 -0.10
CA THR A 24 10.32 -6.18 0.40
C THR A 24 11.30 -6.55 -0.73
N PRO A 25 12.51 -7.03 -0.43
CA PRO A 25 13.46 -7.45 -1.48
C PRO A 25 12.86 -8.49 -2.44
N ALA A 26 12.06 -9.44 -1.94
CA ALA A 26 11.37 -10.42 -2.77
C ALA A 26 10.35 -9.79 -3.73
N GLN A 27 9.62 -8.79 -3.25
CA GLN A 27 8.66 -8.04 -4.07
C GLN A 27 9.34 -7.20 -5.16
N VAL A 28 10.55 -6.70 -4.88
CA VAL A 28 11.36 -5.97 -5.86
C VAL A 28 11.80 -6.87 -7.02
N GLU A 29 12.23 -8.10 -6.73
CA GLU A 29 12.60 -9.06 -7.77
C GLU A 29 11.38 -9.49 -8.61
N GLU A 30 10.21 -9.68 -7.99
CA GLU A 30 8.97 -9.95 -8.73
C GLU A 30 8.60 -8.79 -9.67
N ALA A 31 8.73 -7.54 -9.21
CA ALA A 31 8.49 -6.37 -10.04
C ALA A 31 9.48 -6.26 -11.20
N ARG A 32 10.76 -6.57 -10.95
CA ARG A 32 11.81 -6.59 -11.99
C ARG A 32 11.52 -7.66 -13.05
N ALA A 33 11.22 -8.90 -12.64
CA ALA A 33 10.92 -9.99 -13.57
C ALA A 33 9.71 -9.67 -14.47
N ARG A 34 8.67 -9.03 -13.90
CA ARG A 34 7.51 -8.56 -14.66
C ARG A 34 7.87 -7.46 -15.65
N ALA A 35 8.69 -6.51 -15.23
CA ALA A 35 9.15 -5.42 -16.09
C ALA A 35 9.94 -5.96 -17.29
N GLU A 36 10.85 -6.91 -17.05
CA GLU A 36 11.64 -7.60 -18.09
C GLU A 36 10.75 -8.39 -19.06
N ALA A 37 9.78 -9.16 -18.54
CA ALA A 37 8.83 -9.89 -19.37
C ALA A 37 7.96 -8.95 -20.24
N ALA A 38 7.67 -7.75 -19.75
CA ALA A 38 6.91 -6.73 -20.48
C ALA A 38 7.81 -5.82 -21.37
N GLY A 39 9.14 -6.04 -21.38
CA GLY A 39 10.09 -5.19 -22.11
C GLY A 39 10.19 -3.75 -21.58
N ARG A 40 9.78 -3.50 -20.33
CA ARG A 40 9.78 -2.19 -19.69
C ARG A 40 11.04 -2.02 -18.85
N ARG A 41 11.66 -0.83 -18.88
CA ARG A 41 12.81 -0.54 -18.01
C ARG A 41 12.39 -0.55 -16.54
N TYR A 42 13.21 -1.17 -15.70
CA TYR A 42 13.12 -1.11 -14.24
C TYR A 42 14.20 -0.15 -13.69
N PRO A 43 13.96 0.62 -12.60
CA PRO A 43 12.76 0.69 -11.75
C PRO A 43 11.61 1.48 -12.37
N ASN A 44 10.37 0.99 -12.23
CA ASN A 44 9.17 1.66 -12.72
C ASN A 44 8.01 1.61 -11.71
N LEU A 45 7.05 2.53 -11.86
CA LEU A 45 5.90 2.62 -10.95
C LEU A 45 4.87 1.52 -11.17
N VAL A 46 4.63 1.12 -12.42
CA VAL A 46 3.52 0.23 -12.79
C VAL A 46 3.72 -1.16 -12.17
N ASP A 47 4.90 -1.73 -12.31
CA ASP A 47 5.20 -3.06 -11.80
C ASP A 47 5.37 -3.03 -10.27
N ASN A 48 5.92 -1.94 -9.71
CA ASN A 48 5.94 -1.71 -8.27
C ASN A 48 4.53 -1.62 -7.66
N MET A 49 3.60 -0.92 -8.32
CA MET A 49 2.21 -0.81 -7.88
C MET A 49 1.45 -2.13 -8.02
N TYR A 50 1.74 -2.89 -9.08
CA TYR A 50 1.15 -4.21 -9.25
C TYR A 50 1.53 -5.14 -8.09
N VAL A 51 2.82 -5.23 -7.75
CA VAL A 51 3.29 -6.07 -6.65
C VAL A 51 2.78 -5.55 -5.30
N ALA A 52 2.75 -4.24 -5.09
CA ALA A 52 2.16 -3.65 -3.89
C ALA A 52 0.68 -3.99 -3.74
N ALA A 53 -0.11 -3.92 -4.81
CA ALA A 53 -1.52 -4.25 -4.81
C ALA A 53 -1.75 -5.76 -4.56
N LYS A 54 -0.93 -6.62 -5.17
CA LYS A 54 -0.94 -8.07 -4.93
C LYS A 54 -0.66 -8.39 -3.47
N ALA A 55 0.41 -7.81 -2.90
CA ALA A 55 0.78 -7.99 -1.51
C ALA A 55 -0.32 -7.55 -0.53
N ARG A 56 -1.02 -6.44 -0.83
CA ARG A 56 -2.16 -5.97 -0.02
C ARG A 56 -3.35 -6.93 -0.08
N ARG A 57 -3.69 -7.43 -1.28
CA ARG A 57 -4.78 -8.42 -1.45
C ARG A 57 -4.48 -9.73 -0.74
N GLU A 58 -3.24 -10.21 -0.80
CA GLU A 58 -2.82 -11.42 -0.09
C GLU A 58 -2.83 -11.23 1.44
N GLY A 59 -2.49 -10.03 1.91
CA GLY A 59 -2.62 -9.66 3.32
C GLY A 59 -4.08 -9.64 3.79
N GLU A 60 -4.97 -9.01 3.01
CA GLU A 60 -6.42 -8.96 3.29
C GLU A 60 -7.06 -10.36 3.27
N GLY A 61 -6.71 -11.20 2.29
CA GLY A 61 -7.24 -12.58 2.19
C GLY A 61 -6.74 -13.51 3.29
N LYS A 62 -5.51 -13.31 3.80
CA LYS A 62 -5.02 -14.05 4.98
C LYS A 62 -5.74 -13.60 6.25
N GLN A 63 -6.03 -12.31 6.38
CA GLN A 63 -6.72 -11.78 7.55
C GLN A 63 -8.14 -12.34 7.68
N THR A 64 -8.90 -12.38 6.59
CA THR A 64 -10.28 -12.90 6.56
C THR A 64 -10.37 -14.40 6.88
N VAL A 65 -9.36 -15.20 6.52
CA VAL A 65 -9.36 -16.65 6.82
C VAL A 65 -9.09 -16.94 8.29
N THR A 66 -8.25 -16.13 8.95
CA THR A 66 -8.00 -16.25 10.40
C THR A 66 -9.17 -15.77 11.26
N ASP A 67 -9.93 -14.76 10.81
CA ASP A 67 -11.06 -14.18 11.57
C ASP A 67 -12.28 -15.11 11.62
N GLU A 68 -12.48 -15.94 10.60
CA GLU A 68 -13.57 -16.94 10.53
C GLU A 68 -13.29 -18.24 11.31
N SER A 69 -12.13 -18.35 11.97
CA SER A 69 -11.70 -19.56 12.70
C SER A 69 -11.72 -19.41 14.24
N GLU A 70 -12.26 -18.30 14.77
CA GLU A 70 -12.45 -18.05 16.21
C GLU A 70 -13.91 -18.17 16.66
#